data_AF-A0A6P0WLH7-F1
#
_entry.id   AF-A0A6P0WLH7-F1
#
_cell.length_a   1.000
_cell.length_b   1.000
_cell.length_c   1.000
_cell.angle_alpha   90.00
_cell.angle_beta   90.00
_cell.angle_gamma   90.00
#
_symmetry.space_group_name_H-M   'P 1'
#
loop_
_entity.id
_entity.type
_entity.pdbx_description
1 polymer ?
#
loop_
_entity_poly.entity_id
_entity_poly.type
_entity_poly.pdbx_seq_one_letter_code
_entity_poly.pdbx_strand_id
1 'polypeptide(L)'
;MGFVNIWALEKSAASGCLEVLKDIGFAHFHHRRDGQTTIYSIAVVPECQGLGWGRLLFYRVLCSSIEAGCNRIFVKCPVDLKANSFYERLGFKLIGTDPGKKRPLNCWEYKIKLPLLFYCGGGGKSRYDAIASTSGWRLGINSSGKVKAHCHMAMVDNKWKNYKHPKHLEMVRQNKPLLATARDIESPEQLPEILEQAAELAQYAGRVLLIPKCDAELPSQYWLGYSVPSGHGSTNLVPERFEGRLVHLLGGSPIRQVLLYPQMDVISLDANYAMEVAKHCKAVWSDGARNIWSRESGCYQALEKSLVEQYKYWNCQMEVLLKH
;
A
#
# COMPACT_ATOMS: atom_id res chain seq x y z
N MET A 1 28.07 -3.31 12.99
CA MET A 1 27.29 -2.22 12.38
C MET A 1 28.21 -1.00 12.29
N GLY A 2 28.35 -0.37 11.13
CA GLY A 2 29.10 0.89 11.02
C GLY A 2 28.40 1.95 11.88
N PHE A 3 29.18 2.72 12.64
CA PHE A 3 28.70 3.73 13.59
C PHE A 3 27.67 4.66 12.93
N VAL A 4 26.39 4.48 13.25
CA VAL A 4 25.38 5.51 13.00
C VAL A 4 25.47 6.47 14.18
N ASN A 5 25.67 7.75 13.89
CA ASN A 5 25.80 8.78 14.91
C ASN A 5 24.48 8.87 15.72
N ILE A 6 24.54 8.67 17.03
CA ILE A 6 23.39 8.70 17.94
C ILE A 6 22.65 10.04 17.84
N TRP A 7 23.37 11.16 17.81
CA TRP A 7 22.76 12.49 17.66
C TRP A 7 21.97 12.65 16.36
N ALA A 8 22.45 12.01 15.27
CA ALA A 8 21.73 12.02 14.00
C ALA A 8 20.43 11.20 14.09
N LEU A 9 20.42 10.12 14.86
CA LEU A 9 19.23 9.31 15.12
C LEU A 9 18.23 10.05 16.01
N GLU A 10 18.69 10.69 17.09
CA GLU A 10 17.83 11.48 17.99
C GLU A 10 17.14 12.64 17.24
N LYS A 11 17.90 13.38 16.42
CA LYS A 11 17.33 14.44 15.57
C LYS A 11 16.30 13.90 14.58
N SER A 12 16.56 12.71 14.04
CA SER A 12 15.64 12.07 13.09
C SER A 12 14.38 11.57 13.79
N ALA A 13 14.49 11.01 15.00
CA ALA A 13 13.35 10.63 15.83
C ALA A 13 12.45 11.85 16.13
N ALA A 14 13.06 12.97 16.55
CA ALA A 14 12.34 14.21 16.84
C ALA A 14 11.62 14.81 15.60
N SER A 15 12.07 14.48 14.39
CA SER A 15 11.48 14.95 13.13
C SER A 15 10.63 13.90 12.41
N GLY A 16 10.27 12.79 13.08
CA GLY A 16 9.48 11.70 12.48
C GLY A 16 10.21 10.95 11.35
N CYS A 17 11.52 11.14 11.22
CA CYS A 17 12.38 10.64 10.16
C CYS A 17 13.19 9.39 10.60
N LEU A 18 12.72 8.70 11.64
CA LEU A 18 13.28 7.45 12.14
C LEU A 18 12.16 6.47 12.44
N GLU A 19 12.19 5.32 11.77
CA GLU A 19 11.31 4.18 12.02
C GLU A 19 12.08 3.13 12.81
N VAL A 20 11.51 2.67 13.94
CA VAL A 20 12.13 1.66 14.81
C VAL A 20 11.17 0.50 15.02
N LEU A 21 11.68 -0.70 14.78
CA LEU A 21 11.08 -1.94 15.22
C LEU A 21 11.95 -2.49 16.34
N LYS A 22 11.46 -2.40 17.58
CA LYS A 22 12.19 -2.82 18.78
C LYS A 22 12.75 -4.24 18.60
N ASP A 23 14.02 -4.42 18.93
CA ASP A 23 14.77 -5.68 18.83
C ASP A 23 14.87 -6.29 17.41
N ILE A 24 14.40 -5.59 16.37
CA ILE A 24 14.34 -6.08 14.99
C ILE A 24 15.20 -5.24 14.06
N GLY A 25 15.08 -3.90 14.10
CA GLY A 25 15.76 -3.04 13.15
C GLY A 25 15.23 -1.62 13.09
N PHE A 26 15.78 -0.83 12.17
CA PHE A 26 15.39 0.58 11.99
C PHE A 26 15.56 1.05 10.55
N ALA A 27 14.90 2.15 10.22
CA ALA A 27 15.14 2.92 9.01
C ALA A 27 15.29 4.41 9.37
N HIS A 28 16.41 5.00 8.98
CA HIS A 28 16.73 6.42 9.14
C HIS A 28 16.70 7.07 7.75
N PHE A 29 15.86 8.10 7.62
CA PHE A 29 15.58 8.76 6.35
C PHE A 29 15.40 10.27 6.54
N HIS A 30 15.07 10.98 5.47
CA HIS A 30 14.71 12.40 5.53
C HIS A 30 13.80 12.77 4.36
N HIS A 31 12.70 13.46 4.64
CA HIS A 31 11.84 14.07 3.64
C HIS A 31 12.40 15.43 3.23
N ARG A 32 12.70 15.58 1.94
CA ARG A 32 13.17 16.83 1.36
C ARG A 32 11.99 17.61 0.78
N ARG A 33 12.15 18.93 0.73
CA ARG A 33 11.14 19.85 0.18
C ARG A 33 10.91 19.68 -1.33
N ASP A 34 11.82 19.02 -2.06
CA ASP A 34 11.73 18.78 -3.51
C ASP A 34 10.97 17.48 -3.87
N GLY A 35 10.18 16.95 -2.92
CA GLY A 35 9.37 15.74 -3.09
C GLY A 35 10.16 14.44 -2.99
N GLN A 36 11.42 14.47 -2.55
CA GLN A 36 12.25 13.29 -2.37
C GLN A 36 12.35 12.87 -0.90
N THR A 37 12.17 11.58 -0.63
CA THR A 37 12.65 10.97 0.62
C THR A 37 13.99 10.28 0.39
N THR A 38 15.00 10.59 1.19
CA THR A 38 16.31 9.92 1.12
C THR A 38 16.43 8.94 2.28
N ILE A 39 16.67 7.65 2.00
CA ILE A 39 17.01 6.66 3.03
C ILE A 39 18.53 6.67 3.23
N TYR A 40 18.97 7.02 4.44
CA TYR A 40 20.39 7.00 4.80
C TYR A 40 20.83 5.63 5.30
N SER A 41 19.96 4.96 6.05
CA SER A 41 20.25 3.64 6.61
C SER A 41 18.97 2.85 6.79
N ILE A 42 19.00 1.58 6.42
CA ILE A 42 17.97 0.61 6.73
C ILE A 42 18.67 -0.67 7.16
N ALA A 43 18.35 -1.18 8.33
CA ALA A 43 19.03 -2.32 8.91
C ALA A 43 18.06 -3.21 9.68
N VAL A 44 18.31 -4.51 9.62
CA VAL A 44 17.60 -5.55 10.36
C VAL A 44 18.65 -6.43 11.03
N VAL A 45 18.44 -6.76 12.29
CA VAL A 45 19.33 -7.66 13.06
C VAL A 45 19.44 -9.01 12.35
N PRO A 46 20.62 -9.66 12.36
CA PRO A 46 20.88 -10.87 11.55
C PRO A 46 19.83 -11.97 11.67
N GLU A 47 19.34 -12.21 12.89
CA GLU A 47 18.38 -13.26 13.26
C GLU A 47 16.98 -13.01 12.66
N CYS A 48 16.70 -11.76 12.29
CA CYS A 48 15.44 -11.34 11.70
C CYS A 48 15.51 -11.17 10.18
N GLN A 49 16.68 -11.36 9.56
CA GLN A 49 16.82 -11.19 8.10
C GLN A 49 16.09 -12.29 7.33
N GLY A 50 15.62 -11.97 6.12
CA GLY A 50 14.85 -12.91 5.28
C GLY A 50 13.38 -13.12 5.70
N LEU A 51 12.95 -12.59 6.84
CA LEU A 51 11.58 -12.78 7.39
C LEU A 51 10.59 -11.65 7.01
N GLY A 52 10.97 -10.79 6.06
CA GLY A 52 10.13 -9.67 5.59
C GLY A 52 10.25 -8.36 6.39
N TRP A 53 11.03 -8.32 7.46
CA TRP A 53 11.18 -7.12 8.31
C TRP A 53 11.79 -5.91 7.58
N GLY A 54 12.79 -6.14 6.72
CA GLY A 54 13.36 -5.04 5.91
C GLY A 54 12.34 -4.43 4.96
N ARG A 55 11.45 -5.25 4.40
CA ARG A 55 10.34 -4.77 3.56
C ARG A 55 9.33 -3.98 4.37
N LEU A 56 9.01 -4.41 5.59
CA LEU A 56 8.13 -3.65 6.49
C LEU A 56 8.71 -2.27 6.83
N LEU A 57 9.98 -2.19 7.20
CA LEU A 57 10.66 -0.92 7.44
C LEU A 57 10.59 -0.01 6.21
N PHE A 58 10.86 -0.55 5.01
CA PHE A 58 10.67 0.22 3.77
C PHE A 58 9.23 0.68 3.57
N TYR A 59 8.23 -0.17 3.83
CA TYR A 59 6.83 0.21 3.71
C TYR A 59 6.42 1.32 4.67
N ARG A 60 6.96 1.34 5.89
CA ARG A 60 6.75 2.46 6.81
C ARG A 60 7.36 3.75 6.29
N VAL A 61 8.59 3.69 5.73
CA VAL A 61 9.19 4.85 5.05
C VAL A 61 8.37 5.28 3.85
N LEU A 62 7.82 4.34 3.06
CA LEU A 62 6.96 4.65 1.91
C LEU A 62 5.68 5.38 2.35
N CYS A 63 5.00 4.89 3.37
CA CYS A 63 3.81 5.55 3.90
C CYS A 63 4.14 6.94 4.47
N SER A 64 5.22 7.05 5.23
CA SER A 64 5.72 8.33 5.73
C SER A 64 6.09 9.31 4.59
N SER A 65 6.64 8.79 3.48
CA SER A 65 6.91 9.59 2.28
C SER A 65 5.62 10.12 1.66
N ILE A 66 4.57 9.30 1.59
CA ILE A 66 3.25 9.69 1.05
C ILE A 66 2.62 10.76 1.96
N GLU A 67 2.67 10.57 3.28
CA GLU A 67 2.18 11.53 4.29
C GLU A 67 2.89 12.88 4.17
N ALA A 68 4.19 12.87 3.83
CA ALA A 68 4.98 14.07 3.61
C ALA A 68 4.85 14.66 2.19
N GLY A 69 3.97 14.13 1.33
CA GLY A 69 3.78 14.61 -0.05
C GLY A 69 4.96 14.31 -0.99
N CYS A 70 5.85 13.39 -0.63
CA CYS A 70 6.96 12.98 -1.48
C CYS A 70 6.48 12.05 -2.61
N ASN A 71 7.09 12.19 -3.78
CA ASN A 71 6.78 11.39 -4.98
C ASN A 71 7.91 10.42 -5.37
N ARG A 72 9.06 10.46 -4.69
CA ARG A 72 10.16 9.51 -4.92
C ARG A 72 10.93 9.21 -3.64
N ILE A 73 11.52 8.02 -3.60
CA ILE A 73 12.46 7.60 -2.55
C ILE A 73 13.81 7.29 -3.20
N PHE A 74 14.88 7.79 -2.61
CA PHE A 74 16.24 7.66 -3.11
C PHE A 74 17.14 6.99 -2.07
N VAL A 75 18.02 6.10 -2.53
CA VAL A 75 19.03 5.46 -1.68
C VAL A 75 20.33 5.27 -2.44
N LYS A 76 21.46 5.49 -1.74
CA LYS A 76 22.79 5.12 -2.24
C LYS A 76 23.25 3.85 -1.53
N CYS A 77 23.71 2.87 -2.29
CA CYS A 77 24.19 1.61 -1.76
C CYS A 77 25.55 1.27 -2.38
N PRO A 78 26.60 0.98 -1.60
CA PRO A 78 27.85 0.48 -2.14
C PRO A 78 27.64 -0.71 -3.08
N VAL A 79 28.33 -0.70 -4.22
CA VAL A 79 28.10 -1.68 -5.31
C VAL A 79 28.32 -3.13 -4.88
N ASP A 80 29.15 -3.34 -3.85
CA ASP A 80 29.60 -4.64 -3.35
C ASP A 80 28.68 -5.24 -2.28
N LEU A 81 27.65 -4.52 -1.82
CA LEU A 81 26.75 -5.00 -0.77
C LEU A 81 25.56 -5.80 -1.33
N LYS A 82 25.20 -6.88 -0.62
CA LYS A 82 24.00 -7.70 -0.89
C LYS A 82 22.67 -6.91 -0.83
N ALA A 83 22.69 -5.72 -0.21
CA ALA A 83 21.53 -4.83 -0.12
C ALA A 83 21.06 -4.32 -1.50
N ASN A 84 21.91 -4.31 -2.52
CA ASN A 84 21.49 -3.93 -3.88
C ASN A 84 20.32 -4.79 -4.39
N SER A 85 20.41 -6.12 -4.24
CA SER A 85 19.31 -7.02 -4.64
C SER A 85 18.06 -6.85 -3.77
N PHE A 86 18.19 -6.31 -2.57
CA PHE A 86 17.02 -5.97 -1.75
C PHE A 86 16.26 -4.79 -2.35
N TYR A 87 16.94 -3.71 -2.74
CA TYR A 87 16.28 -2.55 -3.38
C TYR A 87 15.65 -2.92 -4.73
N GLU A 88 16.36 -3.70 -5.55
CA GLU A 88 15.83 -4.20 -6.82
C GLU A 88 14.52 -4.98 -6.62
N ARG A 89 14.49 -5.93 -5.68
CA ARG A 89 13.27 -6.71 -5.36
C ARG A 89 12.13 -5.88 -4.79
N LEU A 90 12.43 -4.75 -4.15
CA LEU A 90 11.40 -3.81 -3.71
C LEU A 90 10.81 -2.98 -4.87
N GLY A 91 11.43 -3.02 -6.05
CA GLY A 91 11.01 -2.29 -7.24
C GLY A 91 11.75 -0.98 -7.48
N PHE A 92 12.85 -0.71 -6.75
CA PHE A 92 13.72 0.41 -7.08
C PHE A 92 14.35 0.20 -8.47
N LYS A 93 14.61 1.30 -9.16
CA LYS A 93 15.35 1.35 -10.42
C LYS A 93 16.76 1.88 -10.15
N LEU A 94 17.76 1.19 -10.68
CA LEU A 94 19.13 1.70 -10.70
C LEU A 94 19.20 2.85 -11.71
N ILE A 95 19.49 4.05 -11.24
CA ILE A 95 19.55 5.26 -12.09
C ILE A 95 20.99 5.71 -12.37
N GLY A 96 21.98 5.08 -11.73
CA GLY A 96 23.39 5.30 -12.01
C GLY A 96 24.30 4.80 -10.89
N THR A 97 25.59 5.05 -11.05
CA THR A 97 26.62 4.75 -10.05
C THR A 97 27.47 5.99 -9.85
N ASP A 98 27.54 6.45 -8.60
CA ASP A 98 28.39 7.56 -8.16
C ASP A 98 29.76 6.99 -7.76
N PRO A 99 30.91 7.55 -8.19
CA PRO A 99 32.23 7.09 -7.77
C PRO A 99 32.41 7.07 -6.24
N GLY A 100 31.70 7.93 -5.52
CA GLY A 100 31.78 8.01 -4.05
C GLY A 100 33.16 8.42 -3.53
N LYS A 101 33.29 8.60 -2.21
CA LYS A 101 34.56 9.01 -1.58
C LYS A 101 35.54 7.87 -1.30
N LYS A 102 35.02 6.68 -1.01
CA LYS A 102 35.82 5.49 -0.61
C LYS A 102 35.62 4.31 -1.55
N ARG A 103 34.42 4.17 -2.10
CA ARG A 103 34.01 3.13 -3.03
C ARG A 103 32.80 3.61 -3.82
N PRO A 104 32.58 3.08 -5.03
CA PRO A 104 31.42 3.42 -5.84
C PRO A 104 30.11 3.03 -5.15
N LEU A 105 29.08 3.83 -5.41
CA LEU A 105 27.75 3.70 -4.84
C LEU A 105 26.71 3.63 -5.96
N ASN A 106 25.94 2.56 -6.01
CA ASN A 106 24.73 2.50 -6.81
C ASN A 106 23.69 3.48 -6.27
N CYS A 107 23.11 4.28 -7.17
CA CYS A 107 22.05 5.23 -6.92
C CYS A 107 20.72 4.61 -7.34
N TRP A 108 19.85 4.33 -6.38
CA TRP A 108 18.57 3.68 -6.59
C TRP A 108 17.42 4.66 -6.35
N GLU A 109 16.43 4.65 -7.24
CA GLU A 109 15.21 5.45 -7.14
C GLU A 109 13.96 4.56 -7.12
N TYR A 110 13.03 4.85 -6.22
CA TYR A 110 11.68 4.30 -6.21
C TYR A 110 10.68 5.43 -6.46
N LYS A 111 9.96 5.37 -7.58
CA LYS A 111 8.88 6.33 -7.88
C LYS A 111 7.60 5.93 -7.17
N ILE A 112 7.03 6.86 -6.41
CA ILE A 112 5.74 6.69 -5.75
C ILE A 112 4.66 7.10 -6.75
N LYS A 113 3.96 6.11 -7.31
CA LYS A 113 2.82 6.35 -8.20
C LYS A 113 1.53 6.19 -7.41
N LEU A 114 0.77 7.27 -7.27
CA LEU A 114 -0.53 7.27 -6.63
C LEU A 114 -1.65 7.36 -7.70
N PRO A 115 -2.82 6.73 -7.46
CA PRO A 115 -3.11 5.88 -6.30
C PRO A 115 -2.35 4.54 -6.35
N LEU A 116 -2.00 3.99 -5.19
CA LEU A 116 -1.49 2.64 -5.08
C LEU A 116 -2.60 1.63 -5.44
N LEU A 117 -2.32 0.74 -6.38
CA LEU A 117 -3.31 -0.18 -6.95
C LEU A 117 -3.17 -1.58 -6.35
N PHE A 118 -4.25 -2.10 -5.77
CA PHE A 118 -4.29 -3.42 -5.13
C PHE A 118 -5.31 -4.38 -5.76
N TYR A 119 -4.91 -5.65 -5.88
CA TYR A 119 -5.79 -6.73 -6.31
C TYR A 119 -5.90 -7.76 -5.18
N CYS A 120 -7.04 -7.77 -4.49
CA CYS A 120 -7.27 -8.65 -3.34
C CYS A 120 -7.88 -9.98 -3.80
N GLY A 121 -7.00 -10.94 -4.13
CA GLY A 121 -7.37 -12.17 -4.83
C GLY A 121 -7.10 -13.46 -4.07
N GLY A 122 -6.56 -14.44 -4.80
CA GLY A 122 -6.40 -15.84 -4.37
C GLY A 122 -5.15 -16.11 -3.53
N GLY A 123 -4.46 -15.07 -3.05
CA GLY A 123 -3.26 -15.23 -2.22
C GLY A 123 -2.03 -15.71 -2.99
N GLY A 124 -1.92 -15.38 -4.28
CA GLY A 124 -0.79 -15.77 -5.14
C GLY A 124 -0.86 -17.20 -5.67
N LYS A 125 -2.04 -17.83 -5.61
CA LYS A 125 -2.26 -19.22 -6.05
C LYS A 125 -2.95 -19.31 -7.39
N SER A 126 -3.68 -18.27 -7.78
CA SER A 126 -4.53 -18.27 -8.96
C SER A 126 -3.84 -17.63 -10.16
N ARG A 127 -4.26 -18.03 -11.37
CA ARG A 127 -3.85 -17.34 -12.59
C ARG A 127 -4.29 -15.86 -12.59
N TYR A 128 -5.37 -15.52 -11.88
CA TYR A 128 -5.77 -14.14 -11.71
C TYR A 128 -4.75 -13.31 -10.93
N ASP A 129 -4.11 -13.88 -9.90
CA ASP A 129 -3.04 -13.22 -9.15
C ASP A 129 -1.83 -12.96 -10.05
N ALA A 130 -1.46 -13.92 -10.89
CA ALA A 130 -0.38 -13.74 -11.86
C ALA A 130 -0.68 -12.60 -12.84
N ILE A 131 -1.90 -12.57 -13.40
CA ILE A 131 -2.38 -11.50 -14.28
C ILE A 131 -2.32 -10.15 -13.59
N ALA A 132 -2.83 -10.04 -12.36
CA ALA A 132 -2.79 -8.78 -11.62
C ALA A 132 -1.36 -8.28 -11.41
N SER A 133 -0.46 -9.17 -10.99
CA SER A 133 0.94 -8.83 -10.79
C SER A 133 1.62 -8.37 -12.09
N THR A 134 1.39 -9.05 -13.21
CA THR A 134 1.98 -8.67 -14.51
C THR A 134 1.38 -7.37 -15.06
N SER A 135 0.13 -7.07 -14.73
CA SER A 135 -0.54 -5.81 -15.08
C SER A 135 -0.18 -4.63 -14.16
N GLY A 136 0.80 -4.80 -13.26
CA GLY A 136 1.31 -3.74 -12.39
C GLY A 136 0.53 -3.53 -11.09
N TRP A 137 -0.42 -4.39 -10.77
CA TRP A 137 -1.19 -4.34 -9.52
C TRP A 137 -0.46 -5.08 -8.41
N ARG A 138 -0.53 -4.53 -7.18
CA ARG A 138 0.03 -5.20 -6.00
C ARG A 138 -0.97 -6.23 -5.48
N LEU A 139 -0.48 -7.41 -5.13
CA LEU A 139 -1.36 -8.45 -4.59
C LEU A 139 -1.79 -8.11 -3.17
N GLY A 140 -3.06 -8.29 -2.89
CA GLY A 140 -3.65 -8.30 -1.57
C GLY A 140 -4.41 -9.59 -1.32
N ILE A 141 -4.90 -9.75 -0.10
CA ILE A 141 -5.72 -10.91 0.28
C ILE A 141 -6.72 -10.52 1.36
N ASN A 142 -7.88 -11.16 1.36
CA ASN A 142 -8.75 -11.19 2.53
C ASN A 142 -8.15 -12.12 3.61
N SER A 143 -8.20 -11.74 4.89
CA SER A 143 -7.60 -12.54 5.98
C SER A 143 -8.21 -13.92 6.18
N SER A 144 -9.32 -14.24 5.53
CA SER A 144 -9.86 -15.61 5.50
C SER A 144 -9.20 -16.52 4.46
N GLY A 145 -8.45 -15.96 3.51
CA GLY A 145 -7.76 -16.67 2.44
C GLY A 145 -6.52 -17.45 2.91
N LYS A 146 -5.79 -18.00 1.93
CA LYS A 146 -4.54 -18.74 2.15
C LYS A 146 -3.46 -18.22 1.20
N VAL A 147 -2.33 -17.78 1.73
CA VAL A 147 -1.21 -17.28 0.92
C VAL A 147 -0.35 -18.45 0.41
N LYS A 148 0.15 -18.36 -0.82
CA LYS A 148 1.15 -19.28 -1.36
C LYS A 148 2.49 -19.02 -0.69
N ALA A 149 3.24 -20.07 -0.34
CA ALA A 149 4.58 -19.92 0.20
C ALA A 149 5.45 -19.01 -0.69
N HIS A 150 6.23 -18.13 -0.06
CA HIS A 150 7.08 -17.13 -0.71
C HIS A 150 6.35 -16.09 -1.59
N CYS A 151 5.01 -16.06 -1.57
CA CYS A 151 4.25 -14.96 -2.15
C CYS A 151 4.02 -13.88 -1.10
N HIS A 152 4.20 -12.62 -1.50
CA HIS A 152 4.03 -11.48 -0.60
C HIS A 152 2.72 -10.75 -0.88
N MET A 153 1.89 -10.60 0.14
CA MET A 153 0.68 -9.78 0.08
C MET A 153 0.97 -8.37 0.58
N ALA A 154 0.87 -7.38 -0.32
CA ALA A 154 1.06 -5.97 0.00
C ALA A 154 -0.16 -5.36 0.70
N MET A 155 -1.34 -5.99 0.61
CA MET A 155 -2.53 -5.59 1.36
C MET A 155 -3.17 -6.80 2.05
N VAL A 156 -3.61 -6.61 3.29
CA VAL A 156 -4.43 -7.60 4.01
C VAL A 156 -5.74 -6.94 4.41
N ASP A 157 -6.81 -7.35 3.74
CA ASP A 157 -8.17 -6.90 3.97
C ASP A 157 -8.87 -7.77 5.04
N ASN A 158 -9.77 -7.17 5.81
CA ASN A 158 -10.49 -7.82 6.89
C ASN A 158 -11.65 -8.66 6.31
N LYS A 159 -12.16 -9.63 7.08
CA LYS A 159 -13.44 -10.30 6.75
C LYS A 159 -14.56 -9.70 7.58
N TRP A 160 -15.20 -8.63 7.10
CA TRP A 160 -16.12 -7.83 7.91
C TRP A 160 -17.30 -8.63 8.50
N LYS A 161 -17.99 -9.46 7.71
CA LYS A 161 -19.16 -10.25 8.18
C LYS A 161 -18.87 -11.26 9.30
N ASN A 162 -17.62 -11.65 9.51
CA ASN A 162 -17.23 -12.62 10.54
C ASN A 162 -15.77 -12.36 10.92
N TYR A 163 -15.54 -11.15 11.41
CA TYR A 163 -14.21 -10.71 11.76
C TYR A 163 -13.71 -11.48 12.98
N LYS A 164 -12.48 -12.00 12.87
CA LYS A 164 -11.79 -12.73 13.93
C LYS A 164 -10.41 -12.14 14.10
N HIS A 165 -10.25 -11.26 15.08
CA HIS A 165 -9.01 -10.50 15.26
C HIS A 165 -7.75 -11.38 15.30
N PRO A 166 -7.68 -12.48 16.09
CA PRO A 166 -6.47 -13.30 16.15
C PRO A 166 -6.06 -13.89 14.78
N LYS A 167 -7.04 -14.30 13.98
CA LYS A 167 -6.78 -14.83 12.62
C LYS A 167 -6.32 -13.73 11.67
N HIS A 168 -6.91 -12.54 11.78
CA HIS A 168 -6.51 -11.40 10.95
C HIS A 168 -5.11 -10.90 11.32
N LEU A 169 -4.82 -10.73 12.61
CA LEU A 169 -3.49 -10.37 13.12
C LEU A 169 -2.43 -11.35 12.65
N GLU A 170 -2.68 -12.65 12.70
CA GLU A 170 -1.73 -13.65 12.22
C GLU A 170 -1.42 -13.49 10.72
N MET A 171 -2.44 -13.22 9.89
CA MET A 171 -2.24 -12.95 8.47
C MET A 171 -1.38 -11.69 8.23
N VAL A 172 -1.62 -10.61 8.98
CA VAL A 172 -0.84 -9.37 8.91
C VAL A 172 0.59 -9.63 9.37
N ARG A 173 0.79 -10.31 10.51
CA ARG A 173 2.11 -10.66 11.06
C ARG A 173 2.96 -11.49 10.10
N GLN A 174 2.35 -12.47 9.43
CA GLN A 174 3.03 -13.32 8.45
C GLN A 174 3.48 -12.53 7.22
N ASN A 175 2.60 -11.72 6.64
CA ASN A 175 2.86 -11.05 5.36
C ASN A 175 3.66 -9.75 5.51
N LYS A 176 3.47 -9.06 6.63
CA LYS A 176 3.96 -7.71 6.89
C LYS A 176 3.58 -6.75 5.76
N PRO A 177 2.28 -6.54 5.53
CA PRO A 177 1.79 -5.86 4.34
C PRO A 177 2.13 -4.37 4.37
N LEU A 178 2.03 -3.72 3.21
CA LEU A 178 2.06 -2.27 3.12
C LEU A 178 0.83 -1.69 3.82
N LEU A 179 -0.36 -2.22 3.52
CA LEU A 179 -1.62 -1.82 4.12
C LEU A 179 -2.34 -3.01 4.79
N ALA A 180 -2.94 -2.76 5.95
CA ALA A 180 -3.88 -3.68 6.55
C ALA A 180 -5.13 -2.92 6.99
N THR A 181 -6.31 -3.51 6.83
CA THR A 181 -7.55 -2.89 7.33
C THR A 181 -7.82 -3.36 8.75
N ALA A 182 -8.14 -2.43 9.66
CA ALA A 182 -8.79 -2.79 10.93
C ALA A 182 -10.23 -3.27 10.66
N ARG A 183 -10.92 -3.73 11.70
CA ARG A 183 -12.36 -4.02 11.66
C ARG A 183 -13.15 -2.74 11.35
N ASP A 184 -14.23 -2.87 10.57
CA ASP A 184 -15.17 -1.79 10.29
C ASP A 184 -15.80 -1.24 11.59
N ILE A 185 -15.88 0.09 11.69
CA ILE A 185 -16.40 0.80 12.85
C ILE A 185 -17.88 1.10 12.57
N GLU A 186 -18.75 0.19 12.99
CA GLU A 186 -20.21 0.27 12.77
C GLU A 186 -20.91 1.17 13.79
N SER A 187 -20.32 1.34 14.97
CA SER A 187 -20.84 2.25 16.00
C SER A 187 -19.71 2.83 16.87
N PRO A 188 -19.88 4.04 17.46
CA PRO A 188 -18.85 4.68 18.27
C PRO A 188 -18.40 3.85 19.49
N GLU A 189 -19.28 3.02 20.05
CA GLU A 189 -18.99 2.20 21.23
C GLU A 189 -17.93 1.13 20.95
N GLN A 190 -17.75 0.75 19.68
CA GLN A 190 -16.75 -0.23 19.26
C GLN A 190 -15.35 0.38 19.13
N LEU A 191 -15.25 1.71 19.13
CA LEU A 191 -14.02 2.42 18.80
C LEU A 191 -12.85 2.07 19.73
N PRO A 192 -13.00 2.01 21.07
CA PRO A 192 -11.88 1.66 21.95
C PRO A 192 -11.26 0.29 21.61
N GLU A 193 -12.10 -0.74 21.45
CA GLU A 193 -11.66 -2.10 21.09
C GLU A 193 -10.98 -2.12 19.72
N ILE A 194 -11.55 -1.43 18.73
CA ILE A 194 -11.00 -1.40 17.37
C ILE A 194 -9.66 -0.66 17.33
N LEU A 195 -9.47 0.37 18.15
CA LEU A 195 -8.20 1.10 18.24
C LEU A 195 -7.09 0.27 18.89
N GLU A 196 -7.40 -0.53 19.90
CA GLU A 196 -6.46 -1.52 20.46
C GLU A 196 -6.02 -2.52 19.39
N GLN A 197 -6.99 -3.10 18.67
CA GLN A 197 -6.72 -4.02 17.56
C GLN A 197 -5.90 -3.36 16.44
N ALA A 198 -6.20 -2.11 16.09
CA ALA A 198 -5.45 -1.36 15.09
C ALA A 198 -4.00 -1.13 15.52
N ALA A 199 -3.75 -0.86 16.81
CA ALA A 199 -2.41 -0.73 17.35
C ALA A 199 -1.62 -2.05 17.28
N GLU A 200 -2.26 -3.19 17.54
CA GLU A 200 -1.64 -4.51 17.36
C GLU A 200 -1.25 -4.77 15.90
N LEU A 201 -2.15 -4.46 14.95
CA LEU A 201 -1.88 -4.61 13.52
C LEU A 201 -0.76 -3.68 13.05
N ALA A 202 -0.70 -2.45 13.57
CA ALA A 202 0.29 -1.44 13.19
C ALA A 202 1.74 -1.87 13.48
N GLN A 203 1.95 -2.80 14.42
CA GLN A 203 3.28 -3.39 14.66
C GLN A 203 3.82 -4.15 13.45
N TYR A 204 2.93 -4.63 12.57
CA TYR A 204 3.28 -5.52 11.46
C TYR A 204 2.89 -4.97 10.08
N ALA A 205 2.26 -3.81 9.98
CA ALA A 205 1.89 -3.19 8.71
C ALA A 205 2.63 -1.85 8.48
N GLY A 206 2.72 -1.42 7.22
CA GLY A 206 3.17 -0.06 6.89
C GLY A 206 2.24 0.98 7.49
N ARG A 207 0.94 0.88 7.15
CA ARG A 207 -0.15 1.60 7.81
C ARG A 207 -1.40 0.73 7.96
N VAL A 208 -2.20 1.05 8.96
CA VAL A 208 -3.51 0.45 9.20
C VAL A 208 -4.59 1.41 8.73
N LEU A 209 -5.61 0.86 8.05
CA LEU A 209 -6.78 1.58 7.58
C LEU A 209 -7.91 1.43 8.61
N LEU A 210 -8.44 2.54 9.13
CA LEU A 210 -9.69 2.55 9.88
C LEU A 210 -10.85 2.77 8.92
N ILE A 211 -11.94 2.01 9.08
CA ILE A 211 -13.07 2.01 8.15
C ILE A 211 -14.32 2.48 8.89
N PRO A 212 -14.60 3.80 8.93
CA PRO A 212 -15.79 4.31 9.59
C PRO A 212 -17.07 4.06 8.77
N LYS A 213 -18.09 3.53 9.44
CA LYS A 213 -19.48 3.44 8.95
C LYS A 213 -20.42 4.37 9.71
N CYS A 214 -19.98 4.86 10.86
CA CYS A 214 -20.64 5.87 11.67
C CYS A 214 -19.75 7.11 11.83
N ASP A 215 -20.36 8.21 12.27
CA ASP A 215 -19.60 9.41 12.66
C ASP A 215 -18.79 9.11 13.93
N ALA A 216 -17.46 9.33 13.85
CA ALA A 216 -16.54 9.13 14.96
C ALA A 216 -15.27 9.96 14.75
N GLU A 217 -14.69 10.45 15.84
CA GLU A 217 -13.37 11.08 15.81
C GLU A 217 -12.29 9.99 15.75
N LEU A 218 -11.48 10.00 14.69
CA LEU A 218 -10.48 8.96 14.44
C LEU A 218 -9.05 9.51 14.51
N PRO A 219 -8.14 8.82 15.22
CA PRO A 219 -6.76 9.27 15.35
C PRO A 219 -6.05 9.45 13.99
N SER A 220 -5.26 10.52 13.86
CA SER A 220 -4.66 10.96 12.59
C SER A 220 -3.53 10.06 12.08
N GLN A 221 -2.89 9.27 12.95
CA GLN A 221 -1.82 8.34 12.56
C GLN A 221 -2.30 7.18 11.68
N TYR A 222 -3.62 6.98 11.59
CA TYR A 222 -4.22 5.97 10.72
C TYR A 222 -4.71 6.60 9.43
N TRP A 223 -4.59 5.84 8.33
CA TRP A 223 -5.27 6.18 7.08
C TRP A 223 -6.71 5.69 7.15
N LEU A 224 -7.56 6.20 6.27
CA LEU A 224 -8.97 5.85 6.27
C LEU A 224 -9.33 4.96 5.08
N GLY A 225 -10.19 3.99 5.30
CA GLY A 225 -10.84 3.22 4.25
C GLY A 225 -12.23 3.77 3.97
N TYR A 226 -12.49 4.17 2.72
CA TYR A 226 -13.81 4.57 2.26
C TYR A 226 -14.45 3.42 1.49
N SER A 227 -15.55 2.86 2.02
CA SER A 227 -16.31 1.81 1.33
C SER A 227 -17.14 2.40 0.20
N VAL A 228 -16.64 2.30 -1.02
CA VAL A 228 -17.30 2.82 -2.21
C VAL A 228 -18.71 2.23 -2.31
N PRO A 229 -19.77 3.06 -2.41
CA PRO A 229 -21.14 2.57 -2.47
C PRO A 229 -21.29 1.42 -3.45
N SER A 230 -21.77 0.27 -2.97
CA SER A 230 -21.92 -0.98 -3.72
C SER A 230 -22.93 -1.89 -3.02
N GLY A 231 -23.41 -2.94 -3.69
CA GLY A 231 -24.30 -3.93 -3.07
C GLY A 231 -23.64 -4.86 -2.04
N HIS A 232 -22.31 -4.85 -1.90
CA HIS A 232 -21.55 -5.77 -1.04
C HIS A 232 -21.22 -5.19 0.34
N GLY A 233 -21.36 -3.88 0.50
CA GLY A 233 -20.98 -3.09 1.66
C GLY A 233 -20.73 -1.65 1.22
N SER A 234 -21.32 -0.70 1.93
CA SER A 234 -21.15 0.74 1.69
C SER A 234 -20.93 1.45 3.02
N THR A 235 -20.50 2.70 2.96
CA THR A 235 -20.68 3.65 4.06
C THR A 235 -21.80 4.61 3.70
N ASN A 236 -22.55 5.09 4.70
CA ASN A 236 -23.50 6.19 4.52
C ASN A 236 -22.83 7.55 4.78
N LEU A 237 -21.54 7.54 5.14
CA LEU A 237 -20.77 8.76 5.34
C LEU A 237 -20.48 9.44 4.00
N VAL A 238 -20.66 10.75 4.00
CA VAL A 238 -20.35 11.60 2.86
C VAL A 238 -18.83 11.82 2.75
N PRO A 239 -18.26 11.97 1.54
CA PRO A 239 -16.81 12.11 1.32
C PRO A 239 -16.14 13.23 2.14
N GLU A 240 -16.85 14.33 2.42
CA GLU A 240 -16.38 15.48 3.20
C GLU A 240 -15.94 15.09 4.62
N ARG A 241 -16.47 13.98 5.16
CA ARG A 241 -16.03 13.46 6.47
C ARG A 241 -14.61 12.91 6.47
N PHE A 242 -13.99 12.77 5.30
CA PHE A 242 -12.63 12.28 5.09
C PHE A 242 -11.67 13.40 4.66
N GLU A 243 -12.09 14.66 4.67
CA GLU A 243 -11.25 15.80 4.29
C GLU A 243 -9.96 15.86 5.12
N GLY A 244 -8.82 16.11 4.45
CA GLY A 244 -7.49 16.17 5.08
C GLY A 244 -6.96 14.83 5.57
N ARG A 245 -7.62 13.71 5.21
CA ARG A 245 -7.21 12.34 5.57
C ARG A 245 -6.84 11.57 4.32
N LEU A 246 -5.73 10.83 4.39
CA LEU A 246 -5.36 9.93 3.30
C LEU A 246 -6.34 8.75 3.22
N VAL A 247 -6.91 8.54 2.03
CA VAL A 247 -8.00 7.57 1.81
C VAL A 247 -7.59 6.42 0.90
N HIS A 248 -7.99 5.21 1.30
CA HIS A 248 -8.08 4.03 0.46
C HIS A 248 -9.52 3.79 0.02
N LEU A 249 -9.79 3.67 -1.29
CA LEU A 249 -11.11 3.30 -1.79
C LEU A 249 -11.27 1.77 -1.78
N LEU A 250 -12.16 1.27 -0.93
CA LEU A 250 -12.49 -0.15 -0.79
C LEU A 250 -13.57 -0.53 -1.81
N GLY A 251 -13.23 -1.40 -2.76
CA GLY A 251 -14.14 -1.91 -3.78
C GLY A 251 -14.77 -0.83 -4.68
N GLY A 252 -15.97 -1.14 -5.21
CA GLY A 252 -16.70 -0.28 -6.14
C GLY A 252 -16.34 -0.48 -7.60
N SER A 253 -17.20 0.03 -8.50
CA SER A 253 -16.94 -0.01 -9.95
C SER A 253 -15.95 1.08 -10.36
N PRO A 254 -15.19 0.90 -11.47
CA PRO A 254 -14.22 1.90 -11.94
C PRO A 254 -14.74 3.32 -12.02
N ILE A 255 -15.92 3.56 -12.60
CA ILE A 255 -16.49 4.91 -12.67
C ILE A 255 -16.77 5.53 -11.29
N ARG A 256 -17.21 4.74 -10.31
CA ARG A 256 -17.46 5.25 -8.94
C ARG A 256 -16.17 5.66 -8.26
N GLN A 257 -15.11 4.86 -8.43
CA GLN A 257 -13.79 5.21 -7.91
C GLN A 257 -13.26 6.49 -8.55
N VAL A 258 -13.42 6.64 -9.87
CA VAL A 258 -13.05 7.87 -10.60
C VAL A 258 -13.80 9.10 -10.08
N LEU A 259 -15.11 8.99 -9.87
CA LEU A 259 -15.93 10.11 -9.40
C LEU A 259 -15.60 10.52 -7.97
N LEU A 260 -15.22 9.57 -7.11
CA LEU A 260 -14.84 9.83 -5.71
C LEU A 260 -13.39 10.32 -5.57
N TYR A 261 -12.52 9.98 -6.51
CA TYR A 261 -11.10 10.35 -6.47
C TYR A 261 -10.84 11.84 -6.24
N PRO A 262 -11.49 12.80 -6.94
CA PRO A 262 -11.26 14.23 -6.70
C PRO A 262 -11.93 14.79 -5.44
N GLN A 263 -12.75 13.99 -4.73
CA GLN A 263 -13.51 14.45 -3.56
C GLN A 263 -12.77 14.21 -2.24
N MET A 264 -11.67 13.43 -2.25
CA MET A 264 -10.90 13.04 -1.08
C MET A 264 -9.42 12.91 -1.44
N ASP A 265 -8.53 12.89 -0.45
CA ASP A 265 -7.10 12.63 -0.66
C ASP A 265 -6.84 11.13 -0.90
N VAL A 266 -7.32 10.63 -2.05
CA VAL A 266 -7.23 9.22 -2.41
C VAL A 266 -5.80 8.86 -2.80
N ILE A 267 -5.20 8.00 -1.99
CA ILE A 267 -3.82 7.51 -2.18
C ILE A 267 -3.77 6.05 -2.62
N SER A 268 -4.88 5.31 -2.54
CA SER A 268 -4.91 3.90 -2.90
C SER A 268 -6.32 3.37 -3.15
N LEU A 269 -6.42 2.25 -3.86
CA LEU A 269 -7.69 1.57 -4.13
C LEU A 269 -7.48 0.08 -4.43
N ASP A 270 -8.55 -0.71 -4.29
CA ASP A 270 -8.62 -2.09 -4.78
C ASP A 270 -9.56 -2.24 -5.99
N ALA A 271 -9.34 -3.26 -6.83
CA ALA A 271 -10.16 -3.54 -8.03
C ALA A 271 -10.94 -4.86 -7.96
N ASN A 272 -11.53 -5.19 -6.81
CA ASN A 272 -12.28 -6.44 -6.66
C ASN A 272 -13.46 -6.57 -7.64
N TYR A 273 -14.06 -5.45 -8.08
CA TYR A 273 -15.15 -5.46 -9.07
C TYR A 273 -14.73 -6.03 -10.43
N ALA A 274 -13.48 -5.80 -10.86
CA ALA A 274 -12.96 -6.34 -12.12
C ALA A 274 -12.95 -7.87 -12.11
N MET A 275 -12.60 -8.49 -10.97
CA MET A 275 -12.66 -9.94 -10.80
C MET A 275 -14.09 -10.46 -10.89
N GLU A 276 -15.04 -9.80 -10.23
CA GLU A 276 -16.43 -10.23 -10.22
C GLU A 276 -17.04 -10.27 -11.62
N VAL A 277 -16.79 -9.23 -12.44
CA VAL A 277 -17.34 -9.19 -13.81
C VAL A 277 -16.57 -10.10 -14.78
N ALA A 278 -15.28 -10.32 -14.54
CA ALA A 278 -14.46 -11.21 -15.35
C ALA A 278 -14.95 -12.67 -15.30
N LYS A 279 -15.60 -13.11 -14.21
CA LYS A 279 -16.27 -14.43 -14.13
C LYS A 279 -17.31 -14.64 -15.24
N HIS A 280 -17.84 -13.56 -15.81
CA HIS A 280 -18.79 -13.56 -16.91
C HIS A 280 -18.15 -13.20 -18.26
N CYS A 281 -16.83 -13.28 -18.38
CA CYS A 281 -16.04 -12.93 -19.57
C CYS A 281 -16.25 -11.46 -20.02
N LYS A 282 -16.49 -10.56 -19.06
CA LYS A 282 -16.63 -9.12 -19.29
C LYS A 282 -15.46 -8.38 -18.68
N ALA A 283 -14.86 -7.46 -19.44
CA ALA A 283 -13.91 -6.49 -18.93
C ALA A 283 -14.59 -5.16 -18.62
N VAL A 284 -14.06 -4.44 -17.64
CA VAL A 284 -14.57 -3.12 -17.22
C VAL A 284 -13.44 -2.17 -16.84
N TRP A 285 -13.54 -0.92 -17.29
CA TRP A 285 -12.69 0.20 -16.88
C TRP A 285 -13.47 1.52 -17.04
N SER A 286 -12.87 2.64 -16.67
CA SER A 286 -13.46 3.98 -16.86
C SER A 286 -12.69 4.75 -17.92
N ASP A 287 -13.40 5.54 -18.73
CA ASP A 287 -12.80 6.57 -19.60
C ASP A 287 -12.78 7.97 -18.95
N GLY A 288 -13.17 8.07 -17.68
CA GLY A 288 -13.34 9.32 -16.95
C GLY A 288 -14.79 9.78 -16.84
N ALA A 289 -15.66 9.36 -17.75
CA ALA A 289 -17.07 9.78 -17.79
C ALA A 289 -18.04 8.61 -17.56
N ARG A 290 -17.67 7.40 -17.96
CA ARG A 290 -18.52 6.20 -17.88
C ARG A 290 -17.69 4.94 -17.74
N ASN A 291 -18.36 3.86 -17.32
CA ASN A 291 -17.78 2.53 -17.47
C ASN A 291 -17.75 2.14 -18.94
N ILE A 292 -16.57 1.74 -19.42
CA ILE A 292 -16.41 1.02 -20.66
C ILE A 292 -16.50 -0.47 -20.38
N TRP A 293 -17.19 -1.18 -21.27
CA TRP A 293 -17.39 -2.61 -21.20
C TRP A 293 -16.93 -3.27 -22.48
N SER A 294 -16.29 -4.42 -22.36
CA SER A 294 -16.03 -5.30 -23.51
C SER A 294 -16.23 -6.75 -23.12
N ARG A 295 -16.59 -7.57 -24.11
CA ARG A 295 -16.67 -9.03 -23.96
C ARG A 295 -15.39 -9.65 -24.48
N GLU A 296 -14.79 -10.51 -23.68
CA GLU A 296 -13.55 -11.19 -24.03
C GLU A 296 -13.79 -12.70 -24.21
N SER A 297 -12.81 -13.39 -24.79
CA SER A 297 -12.88 -14.84 -25.07
C SER A 297 -12.91 -15.71 -23.81
N GLY A 298 -12.60 -15.15 -22.64
CA GLY A 298 -12.52 -15.88 -21.38
C GLY A 298 -12.36 -14.97 -20.18
N CYS A 299 -12.51 -15.54 -18.99
CA CYS A 299 -12.42 -14.80 -17.73
C CYS A 299 -11.03 -14.22 -17.47
N TYR A 300 -9.96 -14.90 -17.87
CA TYR A 300 -8.60 -14.42 -17.69
C TYR A 300 -8.28 -13.22 -18.58
N GLN A 301 -8.65 -13.28 -19.86
CA GLN A 301 -8.51 -12.17 -20.81
C GLN A 301 -9.35 -10.96 -20.37
N ALA A 302 -10.57 -11.21 -19.88
CA ALA A 302 -11.43 -10.18 -19.32
C ALA A 302 -10.81 -9.46 -18.12
N LEU A 303 -10.23 -10.21 -17.17
CA LEU A 303 -9.55 -9.60 -16.03
C LEU A 303 -8.32 -8.82 -16.49
N GLU A 304 -7.47 -9.43 -17.33
CA GLU A 304 -6.24 -8.81 -17.82
C GLU A 304 -6.53 -7.45 -18.47
N LYS A 305 -7.50 -7.41 -19.39
CA LYS A 305 -7.91 -6.17 -20.04
C LYS A 305 -8.43 -5.13 -19.06
N SER A 306 -9.26 -5.54 -18.09
CA SER A 306 -9.75 -4.63 -17.05
C SER A 306 -8.60 -4.00 -16.26
N LEU A 307 -7.67 -4.83 -15.78
CA LEU A 307 -6.56 -4.37 -14.95
C LEU A 307 -5.55 -3.53 -15.73
N VAL A 308 -5.28 -3.86 -16.99
CA VAL A 308 -4.39 -3.08 -17.87
C VAL A 308 -4.98 -1.71 -18.16
N GLU A 309 -6.24 -1.64 -18.58
CA GLU A 309 -6.88 -0.35 -18.90
C GLU A 309 -7.06 0.52 -17.66
N GLN A 310 -7.45 -0.06 -16.52
CA GLN A 310 -7.48 0.67 -15.25
C GLN A 310 -6.10 1.14 -14.80
N TYR A 311 -5.05 0.30 -14.96
CA TYR A 311 -3.68 0.72 -14.64
C TYR A 311 -3.24 1.91 -15.48
N LYS A 312 -3.52 1.89 -16.80
CA LYS A 312 -3.23 3.01 -17.71
C LYS A 312 -3.99 4.27 -17.31
N TYR A 313 -5.27 4.15 -16.98
CA TYR A 313 -6.08 5.29 -16.53
C TYR A 313 -5.41 5.97 -15.32
N TRP A 314 -5.15 5.20 -14.26
CA TRP A 314 -4.62 5.73 -12.99
C TRP A 314 -3.18 6.21 -13.09
N ASN A 315 -2.30 5.55 -13.87
CA ASN A 315 -0.87 5.86 -13.90
C ASN A 315 -0.40 6.67 -15.12
N CYS A 316 -1.22 6.86 -16.15
CA CYS A 316 -0.80 7.52 -17.39
C CYS A 316 -1.74 8.65 -17.82
N GLN A 317 -3.05 8.54 -17.55
CA GLN A 317 -4.03 9.52 -18.02
C GLN A 317 -4.41 10.55 -16.95
N MET A 318 -4.39 10.18 -15.66
CA MET A 318 -4.68 11.11 -14.56
C MET A 318 -3.69 12.28 -14.46
N GLU A 319 -2.41 12.09 -14.83
CA GLU A 319 -1.41 13.18 -14.84
C GLU A 319 -1.76 14.32 -15.83
N VAL A 320 -2.61 14.04 -16.82
CA VAL A 320 -3.07 15.03 -17.82
C VAL A 320 -4.32 15.77 -17.34
N LEU A 321 -5.21 15.10 -16.60
CA LEU A 321 -6.49 15.68 -16.16
C LEU A 321 -6.37 16.62 -14.96
N LEU A 322 -5.33 16.48 -14.13
CA LEU A 322 -5.07 17.36 -12.96
C LEU A 322 -4.27 18.64 -13.31
N LYS A 323 -4.03 18.92 -14.59
CA LYS A 323 -3.36 20.15 -15.07
C LYS A 323 -4.34 21.20 -15.63
N HIS A 324 -5.64 20.99 -15.45
CA HIS A 324 -6.72 21.90 -15.84
C HIS A 324 -7.70 22.07 -14.68
#